data_AF-A0A8J4VYG4-F1
#
_entry.id   AF-A0A8J4VYG4-F1
#
_cell.length_a   1.000
_cell.length_b   1.000
_cell.length_c   1.000
_cell.angle_alpha   90.00
_cell.angle_beta   90.00
_cell.angle_gamma   90.00
#
_symmetry.space_group_name_H-M   'P 1'
#
loop_
_entity.id
_entity.type
_entity.pdbx_description
1 polymer ?
#
loop_
_entity_poly.entity_id
_entity_poly.type
_entity_poly.pdbx_seq_one_letter_code
_entity_poly.pdbx_strand_id
1 'polypeptide(L)'
;MTISTLEARYLDSCKRHEVLPNSAVLSWFPKAKIQSSHHEKCNIVVSLDQLKDADVSPLIDAFMAIDSFDIDAVDILQESHCTLSKENITALMHAINLKLRIIDLLDTSLRKDVIWDICQNGLACEVLNLRRTVLLACQI
;
A
#
# COMPACT_ATOMS: atom_id res chain seq x y z
N MET A 1 -19.01 -2.14 1.16
CA MET A 1 -18.64 -3.58 1.33
C MET A 1 -17.80 -3.67 2.58
N THR A 2 -18.02 -4.68 3.43
CA THR A 2 -17.37 -4.71 4.74
C THR A 2 -15.87 -5.01 4.65
N ILE A 3 -15.13 -4.61 5.69
CA ILE A 3 -13.70 -4.96 5.85
C ILE A 3 -13.51 -6.48 5.92
N SER A 4 -14.46 -7.23 6.49
CA SER A 4 -14.44 -8.70 6.49
C SER A 4 -14.48 -9.28 5.07
N THR A 5 -15.20 -8.62 4.16
CA THR A 5 -15.23 -9.01 2.74
C THR A 5 -13.88 -8.75 2.08
N LEU A 6 -13.20 -7.66 2.41
CA LEU A 6 -11.87 -7.38 1.89
C LEU A 6 -10.82 -8.38 2.39
N GLU A 7 -10.87 -8.72 3.67
CA GLU A 7 -10.01 -9.75 4.28
C GLU A 7 -10.20 -11.12 3.58
N ALA A 8 -11.45 -11.52 3.35
CA ALA A 8 -11.76 -12.77 2.65
C ALA A 8 -11.23 -12.75 1.21
N ARG A 9 -11.35 -11.62 0.50
CA ARG A 9 -10.80 -11.45 -0.86
C ARG A 9 -9.28 -11.55 -0.88
N TYR A 10 -8.60 -10.94 0.09
CA TYR A 10 -7.16 -11.05 0.22
C TYR A 10 -6.73 -12.50 0.47
N LEU A 11 -7.38 -13.20 1.40
CA LEU A 11 -7.10 -14.61 1.69
C LEU A 11 -7.36 -15.53 0.49
N ASP A 12 -8.43 -15.29 -0.26
CA ASP A 12 -8.72 -16.02 -1.51
C ASP A 12 -7.63 -15.77 -2.56
N SER A 13 -7.25 -14.51 -2.73
CA SER A 13 -6.22 -14.14 -3.70
C SER A 13 -4.85 -14.74 -3.33
N CYS A 14 -4.46 -14.73 -2.06
CA CYS A 14 -3.26 -15.43 -1.58
C CYS A 14 -3.26 -16.91 -1.99
N LYS A 15 -4.40 -17.60 -1.86
CA LYS A 15 -4.54 -19.01 -2.30
C LYS A 15 -4.38 -19.14 -3.81
N ARG A 16 -5.02 -18.27 -4.60
CA ARG A 16 -4.94 -18.30 -6.07
C ARG A 16 -3.52 -18.05 -6.59
N HIS A 17 -2.74 -17.21 -5.91
CA HIS A 17 -1.35 -16.92 -6.24
C HIS A 17 -0.36 -17.89 -5.57
N GLU A 18 -0.83 -18.87 -4.81
CA GLU A 18 -0.01 -19.84 -4.06
C GLU A 18 1.00 -19.19 -3.09
N VAL A 19 0.60 -18.06 -2.49
CA VAL A 19 1.41 -17.29 -1.52
C VAL A 19 0.80 -17.40 -0.13
N LEU A 20 1.64 -17.57 0.89
CA LEU A 20 1.20 -17.51 2.28
C LEU A 20 0.77 -16.08 2.64
N PRO A 21 -0.40 -15.87 3.27
CA PRO A 21 -0.82 -14.55 3.72
C PRO A 21 0.22 -13.88 4.62
N ASN A 22 0.62 -12.67 4.25
CA ASN A 22 1.51 -11.84 5.05
C ASN A 22 0.80 -11.42 6.36
N SER A 23 1.46 -11.64 7.50
CA SER A 23 0.92 -11.35 8.83
C SER A 23 0.72 -9.86 9.09
N ALA A 24 1.58 -9.00 8.52
CA ALA A 24 1.42 -7.56 8.60
C ALA A 24 0.12 -7.13 7.91
N VAL A 25 -0.16 -7.65 6.72
CA VAL A 25 -1.42 -7.40 5.98
C VAL A 25 -2.63 -7.85 6.79
N LEU A 26 -2.58 -9.06 7.36
CA LEU A 26 -3.68 -9.56 8.19
C LEU A 26 -3.95 -8.69 9.41
N SER A 27 -2.93 -8.05 9.98
CA SER A 27 -3.08 -7.15 11.13
C SER A 27 -3.88 -5.87 10.82
N TRP A 28 -4.03 -5.51 9.54
CA TRP A 28 -4.77 -4.31 9.13
C TRP A 28 -6.27 -4.47 9.34
N PHE A 29 -6.82 -5.65 9.04
CA PHE A 29 -8.28 -5.87 9.04
C PHE A 29 -8.90 -5.75 10.44
N PRO A 30 -8.33 -6.34 11.51
CA PRO A 30 -8.85 -6.13 12.86
C PRO A 30 -8.82 -4.66 13.28
N LYS A 31 -7.73 -3.92 12.97
CA LYS A 31 -7.60 -2.49 13.28
C LYS A 31 -8.68 -1.67 12.56
N ALA A 32 -8.86 -1.92 11.26
CA ALA A 32 -9.87 -1.29 10.44
C ALA A 32 -11.30 -1.58 10.96
N LYS A 33 -11.59 -2.84 11.36
CA LYS A 33 -12.89 -3.22 11.93
C LYS A 33 -13.20 -2.47 13.23
N ILE A 34 -12.20 -2.30 14.10
CA ILE A 34 -12.33 -1.52 15.34
C ILE A 34 -12.69 -0.08 15.00
N GLN A 35 -11.95 0.58 14.11
CA GLN A 35 -12.23 1.96 13.68
C GLN A 35 -13.66 2.11 13.13
N SER A 36 -14.05 1.20 12.23
CA SER A 36 -15.39 1.17 11.66
C SER A 36 -16.49 1.02 12.73
N SER A 37 -16.29 0.16 13.74
CA SER A 37 -17.28 -0.04 14.82
C SER A 37 -17.44 1.18 15.73
N HIS A 38 -16.40 2.00 15.85
CA HIS A 38 -16.41 3.25 16.60
C HIS A 38 -16.85 4.46 15.78
N HIS A 39 -17.29 4.26 14.53
CA HIS A 39 -17.64 5.33 13.58
C HIS A 39 -16.48 6.32 13.33
N GLU A 40 -15.25 5.85 13.51
CA GLU A 40 -14.04 6.58 13.16
C GLU A 40 -13.73 6.41 11.66
N LYS A 41 -12.89 7.30 11.12
CA LYS A 41 -12.36 7.12 9.76
C LYS A 41 -11.54 5.83 9.70
N CYS A 42 -11.99 4.87 8.89
CA CYS A 42 -11.32 3.61 8.68
C CYS A 42 -10.15 3.79 7.71
N ASN A 43 -8.93 3.72 8.22
CA ASN A 43 -7.71 3.94 7.46
C ASN A 43 -6.81 2.71 7.49
N ILE A 44 -6.36 2.27 6.32
CA ILE A 44 -5.35 1.21 6.21
C ILE A 44 -3.99 1.85 6.01
N VAL A 45 -3.00 1.41 6.79
CA VAL A 45 -1.61 1.84 6.62
C VAL A 45 -0.79 0.68 6.06
N VAL A 46 -0.30 0.86 4.83
CA VAL A 46 0.54 -0.09 4.12
C VAL A 46 2.00 0.30 4.34
N SER A 47 2.70 -0.44 5.20
CA SER A 47 4.15 -0.33 5.36
C SER A 47 4.85 -1.18 4.30
N LEU A 48 5.52 -0.54 3.33
CA LEU A 48 6.23 -1.24 2.25
C LEU A 48 7.39 -2.10 2.78
N ASP A 49 7.95 -1.72 3.92
CA ASP A 49 9.07 -2.40 4.57
C ASP A 49 8.71 -3.81 5.09
N GLN A 50 7.41 -4.08 5.23
CA GLN A 50 6.87 -5.35 5.73
C GLN A 50 6.41 -6.28 4.61
N LEU A 51 6.58 -5.88 3.35
CA LEU A 51 6.11 -6.60 2.18
C LEU A 51 7.30 -7.10 1.34
N LYS A 52 7.04 -8.19 0.61
CA LYS A 52 7.88 -8.70 -0.48
C LYS A 52 7.08 -8.73 -1.77
N ASP A 53 7.77 -8.86 -2.90
CA ASP A 53 7.14 -8.85 -4.23
C ASP A 53 6.00 -9.88 -4.37
N ALA A 54 6.16 -11.05 -3.75
CA ALA A 54 5.13 -12.09 -3.76
C ALA A 54 3.81 -11.66 -3.07
N ASP A 55 3.84 -10.67 -2.18
CA ASP A 55 2.65 -10.19 -1.47
C ASP A 55 1.81 -9.22 -2.33
N VAL A 56 2.39 -8.70 -3.42
CA VAL A 56 1.81 -7.58 -4.18
C VAL A 56 0.65 -8.01 -5.06
N SER A 57 0.78 -9.10 -5.81
CA SER A 57 -0.31 -9.59 -6.66
C SER A 57 -1.58 -9.91 -5.86
N PRO A 58 -1.48 -10.58 -4.68
CA PRO A 58 -2.64 -10.75 -3.81
C PRO A 58 -3.28 -9.44 -3.31
N LEU A 59 -2.46 -8.43 -3.01
CA LEU A 59 -2.94 -7.12 -2.56
C LEU A 59 -3.65 -6.36 -3.69
N ILE A 60 -3.10 -6.39 -4.91
CA ILE A 60 -3.73 -5.78 -6.08
C ILE A 60 -5.12 -6.38 -6.30
N ASP A 61 -5.23 -7.71 -6.33
CA ASP A 61 -6.49 -8.42 -6.47
C ASP A 61 -7.50 -8.09 -5.37
N ALA A 62 -7.03 -7.91 -4.12
CA ALA A 62 -7.87 -7.53 -3.01
C ALA A 62 -8.38 -6.08 -3.16
N PHE A 63 -7.49 -5.16 -3.55
CA PHE A 63 -7.79 -3.74 -3.72
C PHE A 63 -8.50 -3.39 -5.03
N MET A 64 -8.65 -4.33 -5.96
CA MET A 64 -9.55 -4.13 -7.10
C MET A 64 -10.96 -3.71 -6.61
N ALA A 65 -11.43 -2.55 -7.07
CA ALA A 65 -12.68 -1.93 -6.61
C ALA A 65 -12.73 -1.63 -5.10
N ILE A 66 -11.59 -1.26 -4.49
CA ILE A 66 -11.49 -0.82 -3.09
C ILE A 66 -12.48 0.31 -2.76
N ASP A 67 -12.88 1.12 -3.74
CA ASP A 67 -13.85 2.20 -3.59
C ASP A 67 -15.23 1.77 -3.10
N SER A 68 -15.56 0.51 -3.33
CA SER A 68 -16.81 -0.10 -2.87
C SER A 68 -16.75 -0.58 -1.43
N PHE A 69 -15.59 -0.50 -0.75
CA PHE A 69 -15.38 -0.95 0.62
C PHE A 69 -15.49 0.19 1.63
N ASP A 70 -15.80 -0.18 2.87
CA ASP A 70 -15.98 0.72 4.00
C ASP A 70 -14.60 1.14 4.57
N ILE A 71 -13.76 1.67 3.70
CA ILE A 71 -12.43 2.20 3.96
C ILE A 71 -12.41 3.63 3.47
N ASP A 72 -12.02 4.57 4.32
CA ASP A 72 -11.98 5.98 3.97
C ASP A 72 -10.70 6.34 3.22
N ALA A 73 -9.58 5.75 3.62
CA ALA A 73 -8.28 6.05 3.07
C ALA A 73 -7.29 4.88 3.22
N VAL A 74 -6.25 4.94 2.41
CA VAL A 74 -5.07 4.08 2.47
C VAL A 74 -3.83 4.96 2.41
N ASP A 75 -2.95 4.80 3.39
CA ASP A 75 -1.64 5.44 3.41
C ASP A 75 -0.57 4.42 3.04
N ILE A 76 0.38 4.80 2.19
CA ILE A 76 1.57 4.01 1.83
C ILE A 76 2.79 4.66 2.46
N LEU A 77 3.49 3.91 3.31
CA LEU A 77 4.66 4.37 4.03
C LEU A 77 5.86 3.47 3.77
N GLN A 78 7.00 4.10 3.54
CA GLN A 78 8.32 3.46 3.49
C GLN A 78 9.22 4.13 4.52
N GLU A 79 9.51 3.45 5.63
CA GLU A 79 10.36 3.99 6.71
C GLU A 79 11.83 3.65 6.50
N SER A 80 12.12 2.60 5.75
CA SER A 80 13.44 2.04 5.53
C SER A 80 13.59 1.51 4.09
N HIS A 81 14.66 0.75 3.82
CA HIS A 81 14.82 0.14 2.51
C HIS A 81 13.82 -1.01 2.34
N CYS A 82 12.94 -0.93 1.34
CA CYS A 82 12.02 -2.02 1.01
C CYS A 82 12.65 -2.93 -0.06
N THR A 83 12.26 -4.21 -0.05
CA THR A 83 12.71 -5.19 -1.06
C THR A 83 11.82 -5.21 -2.31
N LEU A 84 10.72 -4.45 -2.29
CA LEU A 84 9.78 -4.40 -3.39
C LEU A 84 10.39 -3.79 -4.65
N SER A 85 10.09 -4.40 -5.79
CA SER A 85 10.39 -3.81 -7.08
C SER A 85 9.57 -2.53 -7.31
N LYS A 86 10.09 -1.66 -8.18
CA LYS A 86 9.42 -0.40 -8.50
C LYS A 86 8.09 -0.63 -9.20
N GLU A 87 8.05 -1.62 -10.07
CA GLU A 87 6.88 -2.03 -10.82
C GLU A 87 5.77 -2.46 -9.86
N ASN A 88 6.13 -3.19 -8.81
CA ASN A 88 5.19 -3.67 -7.80
C ASN A 88 4.66 -2.55 -6.91
N ILE A 89 5.51 -1.62 -6.49
CA ILE A 89 5.07 -0.44 -5.73
C ILE A 89 4.09 0.40 -6.55
N THR A 90 4.42 0.64 -7.82
CA THR A 90 3.59 1.43 -8.74
C THR A 90 2.26 0.73 -9.01
N ALA A 91 2.27 -0.58 -9.28
CA ALA A 91 1.05 -1.35 -9.50
C ALA A 91 0.14 -1.37 -8.25
N LEU A 92 0.72 -1.45 -7.05
CA LEU A 92 -0.03 -1.37 -5.80
C LEU A 92 -0.69 0.00 -5.62
N MET A 93 0.04 1.09 -5.90
CA MET A 93 -0.52 2.44 -5.88
C MET A 93 -1.72 2.56 -6.83
N HIS A 94 -1.59 2.10 -8.07
CA HIS A 94 -2.68 2.12 -9.04
C HIS A 94 -3.90 1.29 -8.63
N ALA A 95 -3.70 0.15 -7.98
CA ALA A 95 -4.80 -0.67 -7.49
C ALA A 95 -5.63 0.05 -6.40
N ILE A 96 -4.97 0.89 -5.59
CA ILE A 96 -5.59 1.64 -4.50
C ILE A 96 -6.17 2.97 -4.99
N ASN A 97 -5.46 3.65 -5.88
CA ASN A 97 -5.75 4.93 -6.53
C ASN A 97 -6.64 5.89 -5.75
N LEU A 98 -7.97 5.81 -5.92
CA LEU A 98 -8.94 6.75 -5.36
C LEU A 98 -9.02 6.72 -3.82
N LYS A 99 -8.51 5.68 -3.17
CA LYS A 99 -8.38 5.61 -1.70
C LYS A 99 -7.01 6.04 -1.21
N LEU A 100 -6.04 6.35 -2.07
CA LEU A 100 -4.74 6.83 -1.62
C LEU A 100 -4.91 8.19 -0.94
N ARG A 101 -4.34 8.33 0.25
CA ARG A 101 -4.30 9.61 0.96
C ARG A 101 -2.87 10.11 1.13
N ILE A 102 -2.02 9.32 1.79
CA ILE A 102 -0.61 9.67 1.98
C ILE A 102 0.28 8.67 1.25
N ILE A 103 1.25 9.17 0.51
CA ILE A 103 2.36 8.39 -0.03
C ILE A 103 3.65 8.98 0.52
N ASP A 104 4.34 8.28 1.42
CA ASP A 104 5.63 8.69 1.98
C ASP A 104 6.72 7.67 1.65
N LEU A 105 7.59 8.02 0.70
CA LEU A 105 8.66 7.17 0.22
C LEU A 105 10.04 7.71 0.62
N LEU A 106 10.90 6.79 1.08
CA LEU A 106 12.29 7.10 1.42
C LEU A 106 13.21 7.07 0.18
N ASP A 107 12.89 6.26 -0.83
CA ASP A 107 13.81 5.95 -1.90
C ASP A 107 13.82 6.98 -3.05
N THR A 108 15.01 7.58 -3.26
CA THR A 108 15.30 8.46 -4.39
C THR A 108 15.16 7.81 -5.77
N SER A 109 15.27 6.48 -5.85
CA SER A 109 15.18 5.74 -7.12
C SER A 109 13.76 5.69 -7.67
N LEU A 110 12.75 5.59 -6.79
CA LEU A 110 11.33 5.57 -7.11
C LEU A 110 10.77 6.94 -7.50
N ARG A 111 11.45 8.02 -7.08
CA ARG A 111 10.99 9.40 -7.27
C ARG A 111 10.67 9.73 -8.72
N LYS A 112 11.54 9.37 -9.67
CA LYS A 112 11.33 9.69 -11.09
C LYS A 112 10.12 8.96 -11.65
N ASP A 113 9.98 7.70 -11.29
CA ASP A 113 8.93 6.83 -11.79
C ASP A 113 7.58 7.23 -11.20
N VAL A 114 7.51 7.50 -9.89
CA VAL A 114 6.29 7.99 -9.22
C VAL A 114 5.88 9.37 -9.74
N ILE A 115 6.82 10.31 -9.92
CA ILE A 115 6.49 11.62 -10.49
C ILE A 115 6.00 11.47 -11.94
N TRP A 116 6.69 10.65 -12.74
CA TRP A 116 6.30 10.40 -14.12
C TRP A 116 4.89 9.80 -14.20
N ASP A 117 4.61 8.82 -13.35
CA ASP A 117 3.34 8.14 -13.30
C ASP A 117 2.20 9.07 -12.86
N ILE A 118 2.43 9.95 -11.87
CA ILE A 118 1.48 11.02 -11.52
C ILE A 118 1.22 11.95 -12.71
N CYS A 119 2.27 12.31 -13.46
CA CYS A 119 2.12 13.19 -14.61
C CYS A 119 1.39 12.53 -15.80
N GLN A 120 1.53 11.23 -16.00
CA GLN A 120 0.97 10.51 -17.15
C GLN A 120 -0.39 9.88 -16.86
N ASN A 121 -0.51 9.19 -15.72
CA ASN A 121 -1.66 8.35 -15.39
C ASN A 121 -2.50 8.96 -14.27
N GLY A 122 -1.92 9.85 -13.47
CA GLY A 122 -2.56 10.47 -12.32
C GLY A 122 -2.64 9.52 -11.12
N LEU A 123 -2.38 10.04 -9.92
CA LEU A 123 -2.70 9.38 -8.65
C LEU A 123 -3.53 10.34 -7.80
N ALA A 124 -4.61 9.84 -7.20
CA ALA A 124 -5.55 10.67 -6.44
C ALA A 124 -5.09 10.99 -5.00
N CYS A 125 -3.81 10.84 -4.67
CA CYS A 125 -3.32 11.03 -3.31
C CYS A 125 -3.37 12.50 -2.84
N GLU A 126 -3.70 12.71 -1.57
CA GLU A 126 -3.72 14.04 -0.94
C GLU A 126 -2.32 14.57 -0.64
N VAL A 127 -1.41 13.69 -0.21
CA VAL A 127 -0.04 14.04 0.21
C VAL A 127 0.96 13.09 -0.42
N LEU A 128 1.96 13.66 -1.10
CA LEU A 128 3.11 12.94 -1.65
C LEU A 128 4.41 13.47 -1.03
N ASN A 129 5.03 12.64 -0.20
CA ASN A 129 6.32 12.89 0.43
C ASN A 129 7.38 11.98 -0.20
N LEU A 130 8.37 12.59 -0.85
CA LEU A 130 9.53 11.88 -1.42
C LEU A 130 10.79 12.31 -0.67
N ARG A 131 11.10 11.59 0.41
CA ARG A 131 12.25 11.85 1.27
C ARG A 131 13.56 11.54 0.53
N ARG A 132 14.64 12.19 0.94
CA ARG A 132 16.00 11.91 0.44
C ARG A 132 16.72 11.09 1.48
N THR A 133 17.22 9.92 1.10
CA THR A 133 18.29 9.27 1.84
C THR A 133 19.57 10.08 1.58
N VAL A 134 20.01 10.88 2.55
CA VAL A 134 21.41 11.29 2.60
C VAL A 134 22.16 10.05 3.06
N LEU A 135 22.70 9.27 2.13
CA LEU A 135 23.72 8.29 2.46
C LEU A 135 24.89 9.09 3.06
N LEU A 136 25.15 8.94 4.35
CA LEU A 136 26.44 9.29 4.95
C LEU A 136 27.50 8.31 4.43
N ALA A 137 27.75 8.34 3.12
CA ALA A 137 28.93 7.75 2.50
C ALA A 137 30.10 8.72 2.68
N CYS A 138 30.51 8.93 3.93
CA CYS A 138 31.75 9.58 4.31
C CYS A 138 32.24 8.96 5.62
N GLN A 139 32.68 7.71 5.57
CA GLN A 139 33.84 7.28 6.35
C GLN A 139 34.73 6.43 5.43
N ILE A 140 36.01 6.79 5.51
CA ILE A 140 37.16 6.50 4.65
C ILE A 140 37.54 5.02 4.65
#